data_AF-A0A4R2C358-F1
#
_entry.id   AF-A0A4R2C358-F1
#
_cell.length_a   1.000
_cell.length_b   1.000
_cell.length_c   1.000
_cell.angle_alpha   90.00
_cell.angle_beta   90.00
_cell.angle_gamma   90.00
#
_symmetry.space_group_name_H-M   'P 1'
#
loop_
_entity.id
_entity.type
_entity.pdbx_description
1 polymer ?
#
loop_
_entity_poly.entity_id
_entity_poly.type
_entity_poly.pdbx_seq_one_letter_code
_entity_poly.pdbx_strand_id
1 'polypeptide(L)' 'MTPDQFASATLELQERGIIISGHGWRSDLAGKMGWSLQTVKNFEKGGTSRVETDYAIAALLSGVPPYPHQ' A
#
# COMPACT_ATOMS: atom_id res chain seq x y z
N MET A 1 10.25 -4.25 0.84
CA MET A 1 10.12 -3.58 2.15
C MET A 1 9.65 -4.59 3.21
N THR A 2 10.04 -4.44 4.48
CA THR A 2 9.66 -5.38 5.57
C THR A 2 8.19 -5.19 6.01
N PRO A 3 7.57 -6.15 6.73
CA PRO A 3 6.21 -5.98 7.26
C PRO A 3 6.03 -4.69 8.09
N ASP A 4 7.03 -4.38 8.91
CA ASP A 4 7.02 -3.20 9.78
C ASP A 4 7.06 -1.90 8.98
N GLN A 5 7.94 -1.82 7.98
CA GLN A 5 8.00 -0.68 7.07
C GLN A 5 6.72 -0.54 6.24
N PHE A 6 6.08 -1.65 5.85
CA PHE A 6 4.78 -1.62 5.18
C PHE A 6 3.68 -1.09 6.11
N ALA A 7 3.68 -1.49 7.38
CA ALA A 7 2.77 -0.94 8.38
C ALA A 7 2.99 0.56 8.58
N SER A 8 4.24 1.04 8.67
CA SER A 8 4.52 2.48 8.75
C SER A 8 4.08 3.24 7.49
N ALA A 9 4.35 2.72 6.29
CA ALA A 9 3.94 3.36 5.04
C ALA A 9 2.42 3.44 4.91
N THR A 10 1.70 2.38 5.30
CA THR A 10 0.23 2.36 5.28
C THR A 10 -0.39 3.27 6.34
N LEU A 11 0.27 3.47 7.48
CA LEU A 11 -0.13 4.46 8.47
C LEU A 11 0.05 5.88 7.92
N GLU A 12 1.18 6.18 7.27
CA GLU A 12 1.42 7.48 6.65
C GLU A 12 0.40 7.76 5.52
N LEU A 13 0.05 6.75 4.72
CA LEU A 13 -1.00 6.88 3.70
C LEU A 13 -2.37 7.25 4.32
N GLN A 14 -2.68 6.72 5.52
CA GLN A 14 -3.91 7.05 6.25
C GLN A 14 -3.84 8.47 6.82
N GLU A 15 -2.73 8.86 7.43
CA GLU A 15 -2.54 10.20 8.00
C GLU A 15 -2.59 11.31 6.93
N ARG A 16 -2.07 11.02 5.73
CA ARG A 16 -2.15 11.93 4.57
C ARG A 16 -3.54 11.93 3.90
N GLY A 17 -4.48 11.11 4.36
CA GLY A 17 -5.81 10.97 3.75
C GLY A 17 -5.80 10.37 2.35
N ILE A 18 -4.71 9.71 1.95
CA ILE A 18 -4.60 9.06 0.65
C ILE A 18 -5.45 7.79 0.64
N ILE A 19 -5.47 7.06 1.77
CA ILE A 19 -6.37 5.94 2.00
C ILE A 19 -7.21 6.14 3.25
N ILE A 20 -8.38 5.49 3.35
CA ILE A 20 -9.25 5.62 4.52
C ILE A 20 -8.60 5.07 5.79
N SER A 21 -8.84 5.73 6.93
CA SER A 21 -8.38 5.25 8.24
C SER A 21 -9.35 4.23 8.85
N GLY A 22 -8.81 3.24 9.58
CA GLY A 22 -9.62 2.29 10.35
C GLY A 22 -10.20 1.13 9.52
N HIS A 23 -11.43 0.70 9.82
CA HIS A 23 -11.97 -0.54 9.27
C HIS A 23 -12.29 -0.39 7.77
N GLY A 24 -11.37 -0.82 6.90
CA GLY A 24 -11.53 -0.81 5.44
C GLY A 24 -10.32 -0.32 4.66
N TRP A 25 -9.29 0.22 5.33
CA TRP A 25 -8.07 0.76 4.68
C TRP A 25 -7.43 -0.23 3.69
N ARG A 26 -7.49 -1.53 3.99
CA ARG A 26 -6.92 -2.58 3.13
C ARG A 26 -7.63 -2.68 1.79
N SER A 27 -8.96 -2.55 1.78
CA SER A 27 -9.76 -2.59 0.55
C SER A 27 -9.57 -1.31 -0.27
N ASP A 28 -9.44 -0.17 0.41
CA ASP A 28 -9.21 1.11 -0.25
C ASP A 28 -7.81 1.19 -0.88
N LEU A 29 -6.78 0.73 -0.17
CA LEU A 29 -5.43 0.57 -0.70
C LEU A 29 -5.42 -0.41 -1.88
N ALA A 30 -6.09 -1.56 -1.74
CA ALA A 30 -6.21 -2.53 -2.82
C ALA A 30 -6.86 -1.90 -4.07
N GLY A 31 -7.93 -1.14 -3.90
CA GLY A 31 -8.61 -0.42 -5.00
C GLY A 31 -7.72 0.62 -5.67
N LYS A 32 -6.99 1.43 -4.91
CA LYS A 32 -6.08 2.45 -5.45
C LYS A 32 -4.88 1.88 -6.18
N MET A 33 -4.42 0.70 -5.76
CA MET A 33 -3.28 0.01 -6.35
C MET A 33 -3.64 -0.98 -7.45
N GLY A 34 -4.93 -1.23 -7.68
CA GLY A 34 -5.38 -2.30 -8.59
C GLY A 34 -5.00 -3.70 -8.08
N TRP A 35 -4.79 -3.86 -6.77
CA TRP A 35 -4.43 -5.13 -6.16
C TRP A 35 -5.65 -5.87 -5.60
N SER A 36 -5.51 -7.17 -5.38
CA SER A 36 -6.47 -7.93 -4.61
C SER A 36 -6.28 -7.68 -3.10
N LEU A 37 -7.38 -7.73 -2.34
CA LEU A 37 -7.33 -7.64 -0.87
C LEU A 37 -6.38 -8.67 -0.24
N GLN A 38 -6.29 -9.86 -0.83
CA GLN A 38 -5.39 -10.91 -0.38
C GLN A 38 -3.91 -10.53 -0.55
N THR A 39 -3.56 -9.81 -1.62
CA THR A 39 -2.21 -9.29 -1.86
C THR A 39 -1.80 -8.30 -0.77
N VAL A 40 -2.68 -7.37 -0.41
CA VAL A 40 -2.45 -6.43 0.69
C VAL A 40 -2.27 -7.15 2.03
N LYS A 41 -3.09 -8.18 2.31
CA LYS A 41 -2.95 -9.02 3.52
C LYS A 41 -1.62 -9.80 3.54
N ASN A 42 -1.13 -10.24 2.39
CA ASN A 42 0.16 -10.91 2.29
C ASN A 42 1.31 -9.95 2.60
N PHE A 43 1.24 -8.71 2.13
CA PHE A 43 2.23 -7.68 2.45
C PHE A 43 2.27 -7.31 3.93
N GLU A 44 1.11 -7.28 4.59
CA GLU A 44 1.05 -7.06 6.04
C GLU A 44 1.77 -8.16 6.84
N LYS A 45 1.71 -9.42 6.38
CA LYS A 45 2.34 -10.56 7.08
C LYS A 45 3.80 -10.80 6.70
N GLY A 46 4.12 -10.67 5.41
CA GLY A 46 5.41 -11.07 4.85
C GLY A 46 6.26 -9.91 4.33
N GLY A 47 5.73 -8.68 4.35
CA GLY A 47 6.33 -7.55 3.68
C GLY A 47 6.12 -7.61 2.17
N THR A 48 6.63 -6.60 1.49
CA THR A 48 6.63 -6.50 0.05
C THR A 48 7.95 -7.09 -0.47
N SER A 49 7.88 -8.30 -1.02
CA SER A 49 9.07 -9.01 -1.52
C SER A 49 9.60 -8.45 -2.85
N ARG A 50 8.86 -7.53 -3.50
CA ARG A 50 9.21 -6.95 -4.80
C ARG A 50 9.50 -5.47 -4.69
N VAL A 51 10.62 -5.05 -5.27
CA VAL A 51 11.06 -3.64 -5.32
C VAL A 51 10.04 -2.76 -6.04
N GLU A 52 9.38 -3.27 -7.09
CA GLU A 52 8.33 -2.55 -7.81
C GLU A 52 7.14 -2.17 -6.91
N THR A 53 6.79 -3.05 -5.98
CA THR A 53 5.72 -2.81 -5.00
C THR A 53 6.10 -1.72 -4.02
N ASP A 54 7.38 -1.68 -3.62
CA ASP A 54 7.92 -0.63 -2.74
C ASP A 54 7.86 0.74 -3.44
N TYR A 55 8.24 0.79 -4.71
CA TYR A 55 8.14 2.00 -5.53
C TYR A 55 6.69 2.45 -5.73
N ALA A 56 5.75 1.52 -5.91
CA ALA A 56 4.35 1.86 -6.09
C ALA A 56 3.75 2.50 -4.81
N ILE A 57 4.11 1.99 -3.63
CA ILE A 57 3.68 2.58 -2.34
C ILE A 57 4.35 3.94 -2.12
N ALA A 58 5.63 4.07 -2.44
CA ALA A 58 6.34 5.35 -2.36
C ALA A 58 5.79 6.40 -3.34
N ALA A 59 5.35 5.98 -4.54
CA ALA A 59 4.69 6.84 -5.51
C ALA A 59 3.37 7.39 -4.96
N LEU A 60 2.52 6.52 -4.38
CA LEU A 60 1.30 6.95 -3.70
C LEU A 60 1.59 7.98 -2.59
N LEU A 61 2.57 7.71 -1.74
CA LEU A 61 2.98 8.64 -0.68
C LEU A 61 3.44 10.00 -1.22
N SER A 62 4.09 9.99 -2.39
CA SER A 62 4.56 11.21 -3.07
C SER A 62 3.45 11.94 -3.85
N GLY A 63 2.22 11.42 -3.85
CA GLY A 63 1.10 11.98 -4.62
C GLY A 63 1.20 11.74 -6.12
N VAL A 64 2.08 10.83 -6.56
CA VAL A 64 2.24 10.43 -7.96
C VAL A 64 1.42 9.16 -8.19
N PRO A 65 0.70 9.02 -9.31
CA PRO A 65 -0.01 7.79 -9.59
C PRO A 65 0.97 6.59 -9.56
N PRO A 66 0.64 5.50 -8.84
CA PRO A 66 1.45 4.29 -8.86
C PRO A 66 1.51 3.78 -10.31
N TYR A 67 2.66 3.28 -10.74
CA TYR A 67 2.81 2.71 -12.09
C TYR A 67 1.67 1.71 -12.35
N PRO A 68 1.07 1.71 -13.56
CA PRO A 68 0.03 0.76 -13.88
C PRO A 68 0.62 -0.65 -13.75
N HIS A 69 0.19 -1.38 -12.73
CA HIS A 69 0.31 -2.83 -12.73
C HIS A 69 -0.58 -3.32 -13.86
N GLN A 70 0.03 -3.65 -15.01
CA GLN A 70 -0.66 -4.36 -16.09
C GLN A 70 -0.93 -5.80 -15.70
#